data_AF-A0A2M7ZSA9-F1
#
_entry.id   AF-A0A2M7ZSA9-F1
#
_cell.length_a   1.000
_cell.length_b   1.000
_cell.length_c   1.000
_cell.angle_alpha   90.00
_cell.angle_beta   90.00
_cell.angle_gamma   90.00
#
_symmetry.space_group_name_H-M   'P 1'
#
loop_
_entity.id
_entity.type
_entity.pdbx_description
1 polymer ?
#
loop_
_entity_poly.entity_id
_entity_poly.type
_entity_poly.pdbx_seq_one_letter_code
_entity_poly.pdbx_strand_id
1 'polypeptide(L)'
;MFKILYEDAMNKRLLIIFSAVVLILISTGCSGSLENSLKFKNFAAGDVYINFRGSLITVASGKTVELKELPKGLYTYSTTYEVPANSQSSFAEGAVSGEVTIKAGTKILIVYSSTYVDGTYTIFATISSSDDQSLNDVTTSP
;
A
#
# COMPACT_ATOMS: atom_id res chain seq x y z
N MET A 1 29.02 -60.00 4.27
CA MET A 1 28.82 -59.13 5.45
C MET A 1 29.12 -57.65 5.16
N PHE A 2 30.28 -57.31 4.57
CA PHE A 2 30.63 -55.92 4.21
C PHE A 2 29.66 -55.24 3.22
N LYS A 3 29.11 -55.96 2.24
CA LYS A 3 28.18 -55.41 1.22
C LYS A 3 26.86 -54.91 1.82
N ILE A 4 26.30 -55.66 2.78
CA ILE A 4 25.02 -55.34 3.45
C ILE A 4 25.15 -54.10 4.35
N LEU A 5 26.28 -53.96 5.05
CA LEU A 5 26.57 -52.79 5.89
C LEU A 5 26.79 -51.51 5.07
N TYR A 6 27.34 -51.64 3.86
CA TYR A 6 27.55 -50.53 2.93
C TYR A 6 26.24 -50.06 2.28
N GLU A 7 25.36 -51.00 1.91
CA GLU A 7 24.02 -50.72 1.36
C GLU A 7 23.14 -49.98 2.39
N ASP A 8 23.14 -50.43 3.65
CA ASP A 8 22.34 -49.82 4.71
C ASP A 8 22.82 -48.40 5.07
N ALA A 9 24.14 -48.15 5.02
CA ALA A 9 24.72 -46.83 5.23
C ALA A 9 24.44 -45.85 4.08
N MET A 10 24.44 -46.32 2.82
CA MET A 10 24.06 -45.49 1.67
C MET A 10 22.57 -45.16 1.67
N ASN A 11 21.70 -46.12 2.03
CA ASN A 11 20.26 -45.90 2.09
C ASN A 11 19.87 -44.88 3.17
N LYS A 12 20.52 -44.91 4.34
CA LYS A 12 20.32 -43.91 5.40
C LYS A 12 20.79 -42.52 4.99
N ARG A 13 21.94 -42.41 4.30
CA ARG A 13 22.43 -41.12 3.76
C ARG A 13 21.50 -40.58 2.67
N LEU A 14 20.98 -41.44 1.80
CA LEU A 14 20.03 -41.06 0.77
C LEU A 14 18.70 -40.57 1.37
N LEU A 15 18.21 -41.21 2.43
CA LEU A 15 17.01 -40.80 3.17
C LEU A 15 17.18 -39.44 3.86
N ILE A 16 18.36 -39.18 4.43
CA ILE A 16 18.68 -37.88 5.06
C ILE A 16 18.75 -36.78 4.00
N ILE A 17 19.40 -37.03 2.86
CA ILE A 17 19.49 -36.05 1.76
C ILE A 17 18.10 -35.78 1.18
N PHE A 18 17.29 -36.82 0.96
CA PHE A 18 15.92 -36.66 0.47
C PHE A 18 15.06 -35.86 1.45
N SER A 19 15.16 -36.14 2.75
CA SER A 19 14.48 -35.36 3.79
C SER A 19 14.92 -33.90 3.82
N ALA A 20 16.20 -33.60 3.62
CA ALA A 20 16.71 -32.24 3.60
C ALA A 20 16.23 -31.45 2.37
N VAL A 21 16.18 -32.10 1.20
CA VAL A 21 15.67 -31.49 -0.04
C VAL A 21 14.17 -31.20 0.06
N VAL A 22 13.38 -32.10 0.62
CA VAL A 22 11.95 -31.88 0.85
C VAL A 22 11.71 -30.71 1.82
N LEU A 23 12.53 -30.58 2.86
CA LEU A 23 12.43 -29.47 3.84
C LEU A 23 12.75 -28.10 3.22
N ILE A 24 13.68 -28.04 2.27
CA ILE A 24 14.01 -26.80 1.53
C ILE A 24 12.88 -26.42 0.59
N LEU A 25 12.26 -27.39 -0.09
CA LEU A 25 11.18 -27.14 -1.06
C LEU A 25 9.88 -26.64 -0.41
N ILE A 26 9.60 -27.01 0.84
CA ILE A 26 8.45 -26.46 1.60
C ILE A 26 8.74 -25.07 2.20
N SER A 27 10.01 -24.65 2.28
CA SER A 27 10.41 -23.36 2.86
C SER A 27 10.31 -22.17 1.89
N THR A 28 10.13 -22.42 0.59
CA THR A 28 9.90 -21.37 -0.43
C THR A 28 8.42 -21.08 -0.68
N GLY A 29 7.51 -21.75 0.03
CA GLY A 29 6.05 -21.63 -0.11
C GLY A 29 5.41 -20.70 0.92
N CYS A 30 5.82 -19.43 0.99
CA CYS A 30 5.16 -18.39 1.79
C CYS A 30 5.65 -17.03 1.25
N SER A 31 4.87 -16.09 0.75
CA SER A 31 3.43 -15.93 0.49
C SER A 31 3.37 -14.72 -0.46
N GLY A 32 2.41 -14.67 -1.39
CA GLY A 32 2.11 -13.41 -2.09
C GLY A 32 1.79 -12.33 -1.05
N SER A 33 2.69 -11.36 -0.85
CA SER A 33 2.43 -10.28 0.09
C SER A 33 1.31 -9.42 -0.50
N LEU A 34 0.14 -9.42 0.14
CA LEU A 34 -0.92 -8.48 -0.18
C LEU A 34 -0.46 -7.08 0.26
N GLU A 35 0.11 -6.34 -0.69
CA GLU A 35 0.62 -4.99 -0.44
C GLU A 35 -0.53 -3.99 -0.25
N ASN A 36 -0.54 -3.35 0.92
CA ASN A 36 -1.39 -2.21 1.19
C ASN A 36 -0.77 -0.95 0.62
N SER A 37 -1.56 -0.09 -0.04
CA SER A 37 -1.05 1.20 -0.50
C SER A 37 -2.04 2.35 -0.35
N LEU A 38 -1.47 3.55 -0.18
CA LEU A 38 -2.18 4.82 -0.15
C LEU A 38 -1.58 5.73 -1.21
N LYS A 39 -2.40 6.17 -2.16
CA LYS A 39 -2.01 7.07 -3.24
C LYS A 39 -2.63 8.43 -3.03
N PHE A 40 -1.81 9.45 -3.21
CA PHE A 40 -2.25 10.83 -3.30
C PHE A 40 -2.00 11.31 -4.72
N LYS A 41 -3.06 11.77 -5.39
CA LYS A 41 -2.97 12.31 -6.75
C LYS A 41 -3.42 13.76 -6.74
N ASN A 42 -2.54 14.65 -7.20
CA ASN A 42 -2.82 16.07 -7.21
C ASN A 42 -3.08 16.56 -8.65
N PHE A 43 -4.32 16.96 -8.93
CA PHE A 43 -4.70 17.70 -10.12
C PHE A 43 -5.02 19.18 -9.83
N ALA A 44 -4.86 19.62 -8.59
CA ALA A 44 -5.02 21.02 -8.23
C ALA A 44 -3.90 21.87 -8.86
N ALA A 45 -4.16 23.17 -8.97
CA ALA A 45 -3.22 24.10 -9.59
C ALA A 45 -1.91 24.27 -8.79
N GLY A 46 -1.99 24.19 -7.46
CA GLY A 46 -0.86 24.28 -6.54
C GLY A 46 -0.47 22.94 -5.91
N ASP A 47 0.64 22.95 -5.18
CA ASP A 47 1.09 21.78 -4.42
C ASP A 47 0.16 21.49 -3.25
N VAL A 48 0.05 20.20 -2.89
CA VAL A 48 -0.66 19.76 -1.68
C VAL A 48 0.32 19.08 -0.74
N TYR A 49 0.15 19.34 0.55
CA TYR A 49 0.99 18.81 1.61
C TYR A 49 0.14 18.01 2.58
N ILE A 50 0.43 16.72 2.68
CA ILE A 50 -0.31 15.79 3.53
C ILE A 50 0.52 15.50 4.75
N ASN A 51 -0.01 15.81 5.94
CA ASN A 51 0.50 15.27 7.18
C ASN A 51 -0.11 13.89 7.40
N PHE A 52 0.73 12.86 7.31
CA PHE A 52 0.34 11.47 7.52
C PHE A 52 1.40 10.78 8.38
N ARG A 53 0.98 10.15 9.48
CA ARG A 53 1.88 9.45 10.42
C ARG A 53 3.07 10.31 10.90
N GLY A 54 2.84 11.61 11.12
CA GLY A 54 3.87 12.55 11.56
C GLY A 54 4.93 12.88 10.49
N SER A 55 4.68 12.51 9.23
CA SER A 55 5.52 12.85 8.08
C SER A 55 4.77 13.80 7.16
N LEU A 56 5.46 14.82 6.65
CA LEU A 56 4.94 15.72 5.62
C LEU A 56 5.23 15.12 4.24
N ILE A 57 4.17 14.90 3.47
CA ILE A 57 4.24 14.37 2.11
C ILE A 57 3.84 15.49 1.16
N THR A 58 4.78 15.93 0.33
CA THR A 58 4.51 16.90 -0.72
C THR A 58 4.09 16.19 -2.00
N VAL A 59 2.94 16.57 -2.57
CA VAL A 59 2.49 16.09 -3.86
C VAL A 59 2.34 17.29 -4.78
N ALA A 60 3.35 17.44 -5.63
CA ALA A 60 3.36 18.56 -6.56
C ALA A 60 2.18 18.53 -7.54
N SER A 61 1.80 19.70 -8.08
CA SER A 61 0.74 19.78 -9.08
C SER A 61 0.99 18.82 -10.27
N GLY A 62 -0.06 18.07 -10.65
CA GLY A 62 -0.02 17.06 -11.71
C GLY A 62 0.71 15.77 -11.34
N LYS A 63 1.15 15.60 -10.08
CA LYS A 63 1.91 14.41 -9.64
C LYS A 63 1.07 13.44 -8.82
N THR A 64 1.64 12.26 -8.62
CA THR A 64 1.11 11.21 -7.75
C THR A 64 2.23 10.72 -6.85
N VAL A 65 1.92 10.55 -5.57
CA VAL A 65 2.81 9.90 -4.60
C VAL A 65 2.09 8.67 -4.06
N GLU A 66 2.79 7.54 -4.01
CA GLU A 66 2.28 6.28 -3.45
C GLU A 66 3.10 5.88 -2.24
N LEU A 67 2.42 5.62 -1.13
CA LEU A 67 2.97 4.95 0.04
C LEU A 67 2.61 3.46 -0.07
N LYS A 68 3.60 2.58 0.01
CA LYS A 68 3.43 1.13 -0.05
C LYS A 68 3.70 0.48 1.30
N GLU A 69 3.31 -0.78 1.41
CA GLU A 69 3.57 -1.65 2.57
C GLU A 69 3.06 -1.03 3.88
N LEU A 70 1.93 -0.32 3.82
CA LEU A 70 1.36 0.30 5.01
C LEU A 70 0.88 -0.77 5.99
N PRO A 71 1.29 -0.72 7.27
CA PRO A 71 0.75 -1.62 8.27
C PRO A 71 -0.78 -1.46 8.39
N LYS A 72 -1.44 -2.54 8.81
CA LYS A 72 -2.89 -2.50 9.09
C LYS A 72 -3.16 -1.54 10.25
N GLY A 73 -4.24 -0.78 10.17
CA GLY A 73 -4.62 0.15 11.23
C GLY A 73 -5.51 1.30 10.75
N LEU A 74 -5.92 2.13 11.71
CA LEU A 74 -6.61 3.39 11.46
C LEU A 74 -5.60 4.53 11.55
N TYR A 75 -5.57 5.39 10.53
CA TYR A 75 -4.64 6.51 10.46
C TYR A 75 -5.39 7.80 10.13
N THR A 76 -5.06 8.86 10.85
CA THR A 76 -5.50 10.21 10.52
C THR A 76 -4.57 10.82 9.48
N TYR A 77 -5.14 11.61 8.57
CA TYR A 77 -4.38 12.50 7.69
C TYR A 77 -5.00 13.89 7.69
N SER A 78 -4.16 14.89 7.44
CA SER A 78 -4.61 16.27 7.23
C SER A 78 -3.89 16.87 6.04
N THR A 79 -4.59 17.62 5.22
CA THR A 79 -4.01 18.28 4.04
C THR A 79 -3.99 19.79 4.24
N THR A 80 -2.86 20.39 3.88
CA THR A 80 -2.75 21.81 3.55
C THR A 80 -2.42 21.95 2.07
N TYR A 81 -2.69 23.10 1.49
CA TYR A 81 -2.57 23.30 0.05
C TYR A 81 -2.08 24.71 -0.25
N GLU A 82 -1.35 24.86 -1.34
CA GLU A 82 -0.99 26.18 -1.85
C GLU A 82 -2.23 26.90 -2.40
N VAL A 83 -2.39 28.14 -1.98
CA VAL A 83 -3.40 29.05 -2.51
C VAL A 83 -2.71 29.96 -3.54
N PRO A 84 -3.18 30.01 -4.80
CA PRO A 84 -2.59 30.87 -5.81
C PRO A 84 -2.52 32.33 -5.36
N ALA A 85 -1.44 33.02 -5.73
CA ALA A 85 -1.33 34.45 -5.50
C ALA A 85 -2.52 35.20 -6.12
N ASN A 86 -2.96 36.26 -5.45
CA ASN A 86 -4.13 37.07 -5.81
C ASN A 86 -5.51 36.42 -5.54
N SER A 87 -5.55 35.24 -4.94
CA SER A 87 -6.80 34.71 -4.38
C SER A 87 -7.27 35.63 -3.24
N GLN A 88 -8.54 35.99 -3.24
CA GLN A 88 -9.16 36.79 -2.18
C GLN A 88 -9.56 35.92 -0.98
N SER A 89 -9.95 34.68 -1.26
CA SER A 89 -10.37 33.68 -0.27
C SER A 89 -10.02 32.28 -0.76
N SER A 90 -10.02 31.32 0.18
CA SER A 90 -9.92 29.91 -0.16
C SER A 90 -10.88 29.04 0.64
N PHE A 91 -11.36 27.98 0.01
CA PHE A 91 -12.21 26.96 0.63
C PHE A 91 -11.68 25.57 0.35
N ALA A 92 -12.07 24.64 1.21
CA ALA A 92 -11.74 23.23 1.10
C ALA A 92 -13.01 22.40 1.25
N GLU A 93 -13.23 21.47 0.33
CA GLU A 93 -14.39 20.60 0.30
C GLU A 93 -14.02 19.12 0.18
N GLY A 94 -14.85 18.27 0.78
CA GLY A 94 -14.68 16.81 0.72
C GLY A 94 -13.57 16.29 1.63
N ALA A 95 -12.87 15.26 1.15
CA ALA A 95 -11.94 14.44 1.93
C ALA A 95 -10.55 15.06 2.08
N VAL A 96 -10.45 16.37 2.37
CA VAL A 96 -9.16 17.07 2.51
C VAL A 96 -8.42 16.65 3.79
N SER A 97 -9.14 16.29 4.82
CA SER A 97 -8.62 15.72 6.06
C SER A 97 -9.60 14.68 6.57
N GLY A 98 -9.10 13.66 7.27
CA GLY A 98 -9.94 12.59 7.76
C GLY A 98 -9.16 11.37 8.23
N GLU A 99 -9.82 10.22 8.19
CA GLU A 99 -9.26 8.94 8.62
C GLU A 99 -9.26 7.94 7.47
N VAL A 100 -8.23 7.09 7.43
CA VAL A 100 -8.11 5.97 6.50
C VAL A 100 -7.89 4.68 7.28
N THR A 101 -8.66 3.65 6.93
CA THR A 101 -8.50 2.31 7.51
C THR A 101 -7.75 1.42 6.53
N ILE A 102 -6.57 0.95 6.91
CA ILE A 102 -5.76 0.03 6.13
C ILE A 102 -6.06 -1.40 6.60
N LYS A 103 -6.68 -2.22 5.74
CA LYS A 103 -6.88 -3.67 5.93
C LYS A 103 -5.91 -4.46 5.05
N ALA A 104 -6.06 -5.78 4.91
CA ALA A 104 -5.16 -6.59 4.09
C ALA A 104 -5.41 -6.35 2.58
N GLY A 105 -4.35 -6.09 1.82
CA GLY A 105 -4.40 -5.78 0.39
C GLY A 105 -5.19 -4.52 0.03
N THR A 106 -5.42 -3.62 1.00
CA THR A 106 -6.21 -2.40 0.78
C THR A 106 -5.43 -1.39 -0.06
N LYS A 107 -6.08 -0.87 -1.11
CA LYS A 107 -5.57 0.22 -1.95
C LYS A 107 -6.48 1.41 -1.82
N ILE A 108 -5.93 2.52 -1.31
CA ILE A 108 -6.65 3.78 -1.12
C ILE A 108 -6.10 4.80 -2.10
N LEU A 109 -6.99 5.58 -2.72
CA LEU A 109 -6.65 6.71 -3.56
C LEU A 109 -7.38 7.95 -3.07
N ILE A 110 -6.62 9.01 -2.80
CA ILE A 110 -7.12 10.35 -2.54
C ILE A 110 -6.76 11.23 -3.73
N VAL A 111 -7.76 11.85 -4.33
CA VAL A 111 -7.60 12.73 -5.49
C VAL A 111 -7.94 14.15 -5.10
N TYR A 112 -7.00 15.06 -5.32
CA TYR A 112 -7.16 16.49 -5.15
C TYR A 112 -7.40 17.15 -6.50
N SER A 113 -8.28 18.13 -6.52
CA SER A 113 -8.53 19.02 -7.66
C SER A 113 -8.87 20.42 -7.15
N SER A 114 -8.85 21.42 -8.02
CA SER A 114 -9.17 22.78 -7.62
C SER A 114 -9.92 23.55 -8.69
N THR A 115 -10.72 24.52 -8.27
CA THR A 115 -11.31 25.54 -9.14
C THR A 115 -10.94 26.93 -8.65
N TYR A 116 -10.94 27.89 -9.56
CA TYR A 116 -10.80 29.30 -9.25
C TYR A 116 -11.93 30.09 -9.92
N VAL A 117 -12.85 30.62 -9.12
CA VAL A 117 -14.05 31.34 -9.60
C VAL A 117 -14.20 32.61 -8.78
N ASP A 118 -14.37 33.74 -9.46
CA ASP A 118 -14.61 35.05 -8.85
C ASP A 118 -13.64 35.42 -7.70
N GLY A 119 -12.35 35.11 -7.88
CA GLY A 119 -11.32 35.40 -6.88
C GLY A 119 -11.20 34.38 -5.74
N THR A 120 -12.04 33.35 -5.76
CA THR A 120 -12.09 32.30 -4.74
C THR A 120 -11.44 31.02 -5.24
N TYR A 121 -10.41 30.56 -4.54
CA TYR A 121 -9.79 29.27 -4.79
C TYR A 121 -10.44 28.18 -3.95
N THR A 122 -11.01 27.15 -4.58
CA THR A 122 -11.59 26.01 -3.84
C THR A 122 -10.82 24.75 -4.17
N ILE A 123 -10.34 24.05 -3.16
CA ILE A 123 -9.78 22.70 -3.30
C ILE A 123 -10.85 21.66 -2.98
N PHE A 124 -10.93 20.62 -3.80
CA PHE A 124 -11.79 19.47 -3.59
C PHE A 124 -10.93 18.23 -3.42
N ALA A 125 -11.29 17.39 -2.46
CA ALA A 125 -10.69 16.08 -2.31
C ALA A 125 -11.75 14.98 -2.31
N THR A 126 -11.45 13.89 -3.00
CA THR A 126 -12.26 12.67 -2.98
C THR A 126 -11.40 11.51 -2.54
N ILE A 127 -12.01 10.56 -1.83
CA ILE A 127 -11.34 9.35 -1.37
C ILE A 127 -12.09 8.12 -1.90
N SER A 128 -11.33 7.13 -2.34
CA SER A 128 -11.83 5.80 -2.67
C SER A 128 -10.89 4.75 -2.08
N SER A 129 -11.46 3.62 -1.66
CA SER A 129 -10.73 2.49 -1.10
C SER A 129 -11.22 1.20 -1.75
N SER A 130 -10.30 0.28 -2.02
CA SER A 130 -10.68 -1.12 -2.21
C SER A 130 -11.08 -1.74 -0.86
N ASP A 131 -11.96 -2.73 -0.90
CA ASP A 131 -12.21 -3.59 0.25
C ASP A 131 -10.99 -4.47 0.57
N ASP A 132 -11.07 -5.22 1.66
CA ASP A 132 -10.06 -6.21 2.04
C ASP A 132 -9.91 -7.24 0.91
N GLN A 133 -8.69 -7.36 0.36
CA GLN A 133 -8.40 -8.24 -0.76
C GLN A 133 -7.84 -9.60 -0.32
N SER A 134 -7.74 -9.89 0.98
CA SER A 134 -7.26 -11.18 1.49
C SER A 134 -8.22 -12.34 1.27
N LEU A 135 -9.50 -12.06 1.02
CA LEU A 135 -10.50 -13.08 0.71
C LEU A 135 -10.45 -13.56 -0.75
N ASN A 136 -9.76 -12.84 -1.64
CA ASN A 136 -9.60 -13.23 -3.05
C ASN A 136 -8.43 -14.21 -3.27
N ASP A 137 -7.67 -14.55 -2.23
CA ASP A 137 -6.58 -15.54 -2.25
C ASP A 137 -7.05 -16.94 -1.77
N VAL A 138 -8.37 -17.14 -1.67
CA VAL A 138 -8.98 -18.44 -1.34
C VAL A 138 -9.84 -18.87 -2.51
N THR A 139 -9.23 -19.57 -3.47
CA THR A 139 -9.76 -20.57 -4.42
C THR A 139 -8.89 -20.52 -5.68
N THR A 140 -7.83 -21.31 -5.76
CA THR A 140 -7.89 -22.58 -6.49
C THR A 140 -6.65 -23.41 -6.13
N SER A 141 -6.80 -24.37 -5.21
CA SER A 141 -5.95 -25.56 -5.22
C SER A 141 -6.77 -26.68 -5.84
N PRO A 142 -6.32 -27.32 -6.94
CA PRO A 142 -6.80 -28.64 -7.30
C PRO A 142 -6.37 -29.67 -6.24
#